data_AF-A0A3M1EV00-F1
#
_entry.id   AF-A0A3M1EV00-F1
#
_cell.length_a   1.000
_cell.length_b   1.000
_cell.length_c   1.000
_cell.angle_alpha   90.00
_cell.angle_beta   90.00
_cell.angle_gamma   90.00
#
_symmetry.space_group_name_H-M   'P 1'
#
loop_
_entity.id
_entity.type
_entity.pdbx_description
1 polymer ?
#
loop_
_entity_poly.entity_id
_entity_poly.type
_entity_poly.pdbx_seq_one_letter_code
_entity_poly.pdbx_strand_id
1 'polypeptide(L)'
;PTLDVVAYPHLPSTVPLCTLVAAGRGRYCWTTYAAETPRPQRTREWGLQRLPEILSELTPPVFFAGELSAGDRKLLAETWPQPHSVCPPALAVRRGGVLAELAWERWQRGETVDAATLTPIYLS
;
A
#
# COMPACT_ATOMS: atom_id res chain seq x y z
N PRO A 1 -6.59 2.32 -7.02
CA PRO A 1 -7.33 1.37 -6.15
C PRO A 1 -6.46 0.24 -5.59
N THR A 2 -5.50 -0.31 -6.35
CA THR A 2 -4.73 -1.49 -5.96
C THR A 2 -4.03 -1.35 -4.60
N LEU A 3 -3.40 -0.20 -4.35
CA LEU A 3 -2.72 0.09 -3.08
C LEU A 3 -3.69 0.38 -1.93
N ASP A 4 -4.87 0.96 -2.22
CA ASP A 4 -5.91 1.23 -1.22
C ASP A 4 -6.51 -0.08 -0.69
N VAL A 5 -6.67 -1.06 -1.57
CA VAL A 5 -7.13 -2.42 -1.23
C VAL A 5 -6.13 -3.14 -0.33
N VAL A 6 -4.83 -2.93 -0.57
CA VAL A 6 -3.79 -3.46 0.33
C VAL A 6 -3.82 -2.71 1.65
N ALA A 7 -4.06 -1.40 1.65
CA ALA A 7 -4.01 -0.57 2.85
C ALA A 7 -5.17 -0.83 3.82
N TYR A 8 -6.39 -0.93 3.30
CA TYR A 8 -7.62 -0.90 4.09
C TYR A 8 -7.65 -1.89 5.28
N PRO A 9 -7.27 -3.17 5.14
CA PRO A 9 -7.31 -4.14 6.26
C PRO A 9 -6.34 -3.83 7.40
N HIS A 10 -5.38 -2.94 7.15
CA HIS A 10 -4.32 -2.53 8.08
C HIS A 10 -4.59 -1.17 8.72
N LEU A 11 -5.71 -0.54 8.38
CA LEU A 11 -6.15 0.74 8.91
C LEU A 11 -7.28 0.54 9.95
N PRO A 12 -7.36 1.39 10.99
CA PRO A 12 -6.35 2.38 11.37
C PRO A 12 -5.08 1.71 11.93
N SER A 13 -3.92 2.26 11.59
CA SER A 13 -2.63 1.87 12.15
C SER A 13 -2.13 2.91 13.15
N THR A 14 -1.26 2.51 14.08
CA THR A 14 -0.64 3.42 15.06
C THR A 14 0.51 4.26 14.49
N VAL A 15 1.04 3.87 13.33
CA VAL A 15 2.11 4.56 12.60
C VAL A 15 1.75 4.65 11.12
N PRO A 16 2.35 5.56 10.33
CA PRO A 16 2.10 5.64 8.90
C PRO A 16 2.25 4.30 8.19
N LEU A 17 1.37 4.01 7.25
CA LEU A 17 1.35 2.76 6.51
C LEU A 17 1.93 2.96 5.11
N CYS A 18 2.96 2.22 4.76
CA CYS A 18 3.48 2.11 3.39
C CYS A 18 2.95 0.83 2.75
N THR A 19 2.25 0.95 1.62
CA THR A 19 1.82 -0.22 0.86
C THR A 19 2.62 -0.40 -0.42
N LEU A 20 2.95 -1.65 -0.74
CA LEU A 20 3.77 -2.01 -1.91
C LEU A 20 3.18 -3.18 -2.68
N VAL A 21 3.19 -3.05 -4.00
CA VAL A 21 2.76 -4.08 -4.94
C VAL A 21 3.88 -4.32 -5.94
N ALA A 22 4.24 -5.59 -6.17
CA ALA A 22 5.31 -5.91 -7.09
C ALA A 22 4.96 -5.47 -8.51
N ALA A 23 5.85 -4.69 -9.14
CA ALA A 23 5.71 -4.17 -10.50
C ALA A 23 6.75 -4.78 -11.48
N GLY A 24 7.44 -5.84 -11.03
CA GLY A 24 8.46 -6.55 -11.81
C GLY A 24 9.84 -5.86 -11.79
N ARG A 25 10.89 -6.62 -12.16
CA ARG A 25 12.29 -6.16 -12.19
C ARG A 25 12.77 -5.56 -10.86
N GLY A 26 12.27 -6.09 -9.74
CA GLY A 26 12.60 -5.63 -8.38
C GLY A 26 11.97 -4.30 -7.98
N ARG A 27 11.06 -3.74 -8.79
CA ARG A 27 10.35 -2.48 -8.48
C ARG A 27 9.00 -2.75 -7.83
N TYR A 28 8.55 -1.77 -7.07
CA TYR A 28 7.27 -1.74 -6.39
C TYR A 28 6.48 -0.50 -6.82
N CYS A 29 5.22 -0.71 -7.18
CA CYS A 29 4.22 0.35 -7.11
C CYS A 29 3.90 0.57 -5.63
N TRP A 30 4.00 1.80 -5.15
CA TRP A 30 3.91 2.06 -3.72
C TRP A 30 3.33 3.44 -3.39
N THR A 31 2.82 3.59 -2.17
CA THR A 31 2.38 4.88 -1.60
C THR A 31 2.33 4.79 -0.09
N THR A 32 2.12 5.93 0.59
CA THR A 32 1.90 5.98 2.04
C THR A 32 0.52 6.49 2.41
N TYR A 33 0.05 6.06 3.58
CA TYR A 33 -1.23 6.43 4.18
C TYR A 33 -1.03 6.96 5.60
N ALA A 34 -1.91 7.90 5.99
CA ALA A 34 -1.89 8.50 7.32
C ALA A 34 -2.27 7.48 8.42
N ALA A 35 -1.58 7.56 9.56
CA ALA A 35 -1.93 6.80 10.76
C ALA A 35 -3.28 7.26 11.34
N GLU A 36 -3.88 6.45 12.22
CA GLU A 36 -5.08 6.78 13.00
C GLU A 36 -6.33 7.11 12.16
N THR A 37 -6.27 6.86 10.86
CA THR A 37 -7.41 7.03 9.95
C THR A 37 -8.04 5.67 9.67
N PRO A 38 -9.36 5.51 9.85
CA PRO A 38 -10.05 4.25 9.55
C PRO A 38 -10.19 4.02 8.03
N ARG A 39 -9.79 4.99 7.21
CA ARG A 39 -9.93 4.97 5.75
C ARG A 39 -8.61 5.30 5.07
N PRO A 40 -8.34 4.78 3.88
CA PRO A 40 -7.10 5.06 3.17
C PRO A 40 -7.01 6.55 2.81
N GLN A 41 -6.24 7.31 3.59
CA GLN A 41 -5.88 8.70 3.29
C GLN A 41 -4.42 8.74 2.83
N ARG A 42 -4.23 8.79 1.50
CA ARG A 42 -2.89 8.86 0.90
C ARG A 42 -2.18 10.14 1.33
N THR A 43 -0.93 10.03 1.74
CA THR A 43 -0.07 11.17 2.10
C THR A 43 0.88 11.57 0.98
N ARG A 44 0.93 10.77 -0.10
CA ARG A 44 1.70 11.05 -1.31
C ARG A 44 1.05 10.42 -2.54
N GLU A 45 1.50 10.85 -3.72
CA GLU A 45 1.20 10.18 -4.97
C GLU A 45 1.95 8.85 -5.11
N TRP A 46 1.46 8.02 -6.02
CA TRP A 46 2.04 6.70 -6.27
C TRP A 46 3.45 6.82 -6.85
N GLY A 47 4.35 5.98 -6.36
CA GLY A 47 5.71 5.84 -6.88
C GLY A 47 5.96 4.47 -7.51
N LEU A 48 6.98 4.39 -8.36
CA LEU A 48 7.48 3.14 -8.94
C LEU A 48 8.99 3.03 -8.74
N GLN A 49 9.42 2.38 -7.67
CA GLN A 49 10.81 2.37 -7.22
C GLN A 49 11.23 1.01 -6.64
N ARG A 50 12.53 0.77 -6.48
CA ARG A 50 13.06 -0.37 -5.73
C ARG A 50 13.03 -0.07 -4.23
N LEU A 51 13.01 -1.11 -3.40
CA LEU A 51 12.92 -0.94 -1.95
C LEU A 51 13.98 0.03 -1.35
N PRO A 52 15.28 -0.01 -1.71
CA PRO A 52 16.27 0.94 -1.17
C PRO A 52 15.90 2.42 -1.40
N GLU A 53 15.37 2.73 -2.59
CA GLU A 53 14.96 4.10 -2.96
C GLU A 53 13.75 4.52 -2.12
N ILE A 54 12.79 3.61 -1.94
CA ILE A 54 11.61 3.84 -1.09
C ILE A 54 12.02 4.13 0.36
N LEU A 55 12.93 3.31 0.92
CA LEU A 55 13.40 3.49 2.29
C LEU A 55 14.17 4.80 2.48
N SER A 56 14.84 5.31 1.45
CA SER A 56 15.52 6.60 1.51
C SER A 56 14.57 7.81 1.57
N GLU A 57 13.32 7.64 1.13
CA GLU A 57 12.30 8.68 1.13
C GLU A 57 11.39 8.66 2.37
N LEU A 58 11.51 7.62 3.19
CA LEU A 58 10.65 7.41 4.35
C LEU A 58 11.40 7.60 5.65
N THR A 59 10.68 8.08 6.66
CA THR A 59 11.19 8.26 8.02
C THR A 59 10.50 7.27 8.95
N PRO A 60 11.23 6.40 9.67
CA PRO A 60 10.66 5.54 10.68
C PRO A 60 9.94 6.33 11.80
N PRO A 61 8.91 5.74 12.45
CA PRO A 61 8.38 4.40 12.25
C PRO A 61 7.37 4.30 11.09
N VAL A 62 7.35 3.17 10.39
CA VAL A 62 6.42 2.88 9.29
C VAL A 62 5.96 1.42 9.35
N PHE A 63 4.66 1.19 9.14
CA PHE A 63 4.12 -0.15 8.94
C PHE A 63 4.11 -0.48 7.44
N PHE A 64 4.68 -1.62 7.04
CA PHE A 64 4.72 -2.04 5.64
C PHE A 64 3.69 -3.14 5.36
N ALA A 65 2.88 -2.96 4.32
CA ALA A 65 1.95 -3.97 3.85
C ALA A 65 2.05 -4.23 2.34
N GLY A 66 1.97 -5.51 1.96
CA GLY A 66 1.97 -5.91 0.55
C GLY A 66 3.09 -6.87 0.16
N GLU A 67 3.37 -6.91 -1.14
CA GLU A 67 4.02 -8.05 -1.82
C GLU A 67 5.55 -8.01 -1.76
N LEU A 68 6.13 -7.77 -0.58
CA LEU A 68 7.58 -7.79 -0.39
C LEU A 68 8.14 -9.21 -0.56
N SER A 69 9.16 -9.33 -1.43
CA SER A 69 9.93 -10.56 -1.61
C SER A 69 10.70 -10.96 -0.33
N ALA A 70 11.12 -12.22 -0.23
CA ALA A 70 11.92 -12.66 0.93
C ALA A 70 13.25 -11.91 1.05
N GLY A 71 13.89 -11.61 -0.09
CA GLY A 71 15.13 -10.81 -0.13
C GLY A 71 14.90 -9.37 0.33
N ASP A 72 13.81 -8.75 -0.11
CA ASP A 72 13.46 -7.38 0.29
C ASP A 72 13.03 -7.28 1.76
N ARG A 73 12.36 -8.32 2.29
CA ARG A 73 12.07 -8.40 3.73
C ARG A 73 13.36 -8.46 4.56
N LYS A 74 14.36 -9.19 4.09
CA LYS A 74 15.68 -9.24 4.75
C LYS A 74 16.38 -7.89 4.67
N LEU A 75 16.43 -7.27 3.49
CA LEU A 75 17.00 -5.93 3.29
C LEU A 75 16.33 -4.89 4.20
N LEU A 76 15.01 -4.91 4.30
CA LEU A 76 14.25 -4.02 5.17
C LEU A 76 14.65 -4.21 6.64
N ALA A 77 14.74 -5.47 7.09
CA ALA A 77 15.14 -5.81 8.44
C ALA A 77 16.56 -5.35 8.79
N GLU A 78 17.49 -5.46 7.83
CA GLU A 78 18.87 -4.99 7.97
C GLU A 78 18.99 -3.46 7.96
N THR A 79 18.18 -2.79 7.13
CA THR A 79 18.23 -1.34 6.97
C THR A 79 17.59 -0.62 8.16
N TRP A 80 16.48 -1.11 8.69
CA TRP A 80 15.70 -0.45 9.75
C TRP A 80 15.47 -1.36 10.98
N PRO A 81 16.39 -1.51 11.94
CA PRO A 81 16.29 -2.57 12.95
C PRO A 81 15.07 -2.53 13.91
N GLN A 82 14.41 -1.38 14.13
CA GLN A 82 13.24 -1.22 15.03
C GLN A 82 12.45 0.11 14.78
N PRO A 83 11.12 0.17 14.98
CA PRO A 83 10.12 -0.86 14.71
C PRO A 83 9.50 -0.57 13.32
N HIS A 84 10.01 -1.25 12.29
CA HIS A 84 9.18 -1.47 11.12
C HIS A 84 8.40 -2.75 11.37
N SER A 85 7.08 -2.64 11.37
CA SER A 85 6.24 -3.83 11.32
C SER A 85 6.04 -4.15 9.84
N VAL A 86 6.11 -5.42 9.47
CA VAL A 86 5.69 -5.87 8.13
C VAL A 86 4.49 -6.78 8.34
N CYS A 87 3.43 -6.59 7.56
CA CYS A 87 2.29 -7.48 7.68
C CYS A 87 2.71 -8.94 7.36
N PRO A 88 2.12 -9.92 8.07
CA PRO A 88 2.31 -11.33 7.73
C PRO A 88 1.93 -11.59 6.26
N PRO A 89 2.60 -12.51 5.55
CA PRO A 89 2.31 -12.77 4.14
C PRO A 89 0.84 -13.09 3.83
N ALA A 90 0.12 -13.74 4.76
CA ALA A 90 -1.31 -14.02 4.61
C ALA A 90 -2.20 -12.76 4.56
N LEU A 91 -1.72 -11.64 5.10
CA LEU A 91 -2.40 -10.34 5.11
C LEU A 91 -1.80 -9.35 4.10
N ALA A 92 -0.81 -9.80 3.30
CA ALA A 92 -0.16 -9.00 2.28
C ALA A 92 -0.87 -9.03 0.90
N VAL A 93 -1.91 -9.87 0.76
CA VAL A 93 -2.58 -10.13 -0.52
C VAL A 93 -3.72 -9.14 -0.81
N ARG A 94 -3.93 -8.86 -2.10
CA ARG A 94 -5.06 -8.07 -2.59
C ARG A 94 -6.33 -8.92 -2.52
N ARG A 95 -7.28 -8.57 -1.64
CA ARG A 95 -8.50 -9.34 -1.43
C ARG A 95 -9.67 -8.73 -2.21
N GLY A 96 -10.32 -9.52 -3.05
CA GLY A 96 -11.49 -9.07 -3.82
C GLY A 96 -12.63 -8.55 -2.94
N GLY A 97 -12.84 -9.16 -1.76
CA GLY A 97 -13.83 -8.68 -0.79
C GLY A 97 -13.55 -7.26 -0.28
N VAL A 98 -12.27 -6.90 -0.08
CA VAL A 98 -11.89 -5.55 0.37
C VAL A 98 -12.16 -4.52 -0.74
N LEU A 99 -11.89 -4.88 -1.99
CA LEU A 99 -12.25 -4.02 -3.13
C LEU A 99 -13.76 -3.78 -3.21
N ALA A 100 -14.56 -4.83 -3.00
CA ALA A 100 -16.02 -4.73 -3.01
C ALA A 100 -16.54 -3.82 -1.88
N GLU A 101 -15.99 -3.92 -0.68
CA GLU A 101 -16.34 -3.07 0.47
C GLU A 101 -16.02 -1.59 0.19
N LEU A 102 -14.81 -1.29 -0.27
CA LEU A 102 -14.42 0.08 -0.64
C LEU A 102 -15.30 0.65 -1.77
N ALA A 103 -15.66 -0.18 -2.76
CA ALA A 103 -16.54 0.23 -3.85
C ALA A 103 -17.97 0.47 -3.38
N TRP A 104 -18.49 -0.37 -2.49
CA TRP A 104 -19.82 -0.23 -1.89
C TRP A 104 -19.96 1.09 -1.14
N GLU A 105 -18.95 1.47 -0.35
CA GLU A 105 -18.97 2.74 0.38
C GLU A 105 -18.92 3.97 -0.54
N ARG A 106 -18.12 3.93 -1.61
CA ARG A 106 -18.09 4.99 -2.62
C ARG A 106 -19.44 5.13 -3.31
N TRP A 107 -20.06 4.00 -3.66
CA TRP A 107 -21.40 3.99 -4.25
C TRP A 107 -22.44 4.64 -3.34
N GLN A 108 -22.43 4.32 -2.04
CA GLN A 108 -23.30 4.93 -1.03
C GLN A 108 -23.09 6.45 -0.89
N ARG A 109 -21.91 6.97 -1.25
CA ARG A 109 -21.58 8.41 -1.27
C ARG A 109 -21.93 9.10 -2.58
N GLY A 110 -22.53 8.39 -3.54
CA GLY A 110 -22.83 8.89 -4.88
C GLY A 110 -21.60 8.98 -5.80
N GLU A 111 -20.44 8.48 -5.35
CA GLU A 111 -19.19 8.46 -6.11
C GLU A 111 -19.21 7.28 -7.10
N THR A 112 -20.07 7.38 -8.11
CA THR A 112 -20.18 6.41 -9.21
C THR A 112 -19.30 6.82 -10.38
N VAL A 113 -18.75 5.84 -11.08
CA VAL A 113 -17.92 6.05 -12.27
C VAL A 113 -18.55 5.25 -13.41
N ASP A 114 -18.67 5.86 -14.58
CA ASP A 114 -19.09 5.12 -15.78
C ASP A 114 -18.05 4.05 -16.10
N ALA A 115 -18.48 2.79 -16.16
CA ALA A 115 -17.60 1.66 -16.45
C ALA A 115 -16.85 1.82 -17.78
N ALA A 116 -17.45 2.50 -18.77
CA ALA A 116 -16.82 2.75 -20.06
C ALA A 116 -15.62 3.72 -19.99
N THR A 117 -15.48 4.46 -18.89
CA THR A 117 -14.40 5.45 -18.69
C THR A 117 -13.19 4.91 -17.92
N LEU A 118 -13.24 3.66 -17.46
CA LEU A 118 -12.17 3.08 -16.66
C LEU A 118 -10.93 2.76 -17.50
N THR A 119 -9.81 3.39 -17.16
CA THR A 119 -8.50 3.14 -17.78
C THR A 119 -7.49 2.58 -16.77
N PRO A 120 -6.56 1.69 -17.19
CA PRO A 120 -5.44 1.29 -16.35
C PRO A 120 -4.58 2.49 -15.97
N ILE A 121 -4.06 2.50 -14.73
CA ILE A 121 -3.09 3.52 -14.29
C ILE A 121 -1.70 3.05 -14.69
N TYR A 122 -1.06 3.79 -15.59
CA TYR A 122 0.34 3.59 -15.98
C TYR A 122 1.23 4.53 -15.17
N LEU A 123 2.20 3.96 -14.48
CA LEU A 123 3.26 4.71 -13.80
C LEU A 123 4.49 4.69 -14.69
N SER A 124 5.01 5.86 -15.05
CA SER A 124 6.22 6.05 -15.84
C SER A 124 7.47 6.08 -14.97
#